data_AF-A0A1I2KKJ1-F1
#
_entry.id   AF-A0A1I2KKJ1-F1
#
_cell.length_a   1.000
_cell.length_b   1.000
_cell.length_c   1.000
_cell.angle_alpha   90.00
_cell.angle_beta   90.00
_cell.angle_gamma   90.00
#
_symmetry.space_group_name_H-M   'P 1'
#
loop_
_entity.id
_entity.type
_entity.pdbx_description
1 polymer ?
#
loop_
_entity_poly.entity_id
_entity_poly.type
_entity_poly.pdbx_seq_one_letter_code
_entity_poly.pdbx_strand_id
1 'polypeptide(L)'
;MKKVTYNEKDNSETSELAGLIRKIDTLDAQYVNRISEEIFKHQPFFLTVLLGYRADISPQELEEIMKIYFLIWEYFRSNENLPKKKVTQAQFEKLQRGNKHMLDYSEGEPEESREKIYTDTMQNLKSKSLWASVLFRYNNRPVLINMDRENKGIILLGILSFIQCFETQ
;
A
#
# COMPACT_ATOMS: atom_id res chain seq x y z
N MET A 1 -26.41 -0.29 8.41
CA MET A 1 -25.06 -0.49 7.81
C MET A 1 -24.65 0.74 7.02
N LYS A 2 -23.53 1.38 7.34
CA LYS A 2 -22.90 2.33 6.43
C LYS A 2 -21.93 1.55 5.54
N LYS A 3 -22.22 1.49 4.24
CA LYS A 3 -21.25 0.97 3.25
C LYS A 3 -20.16 2.01 3.04
N VAL A 4 -18.93 1.57 2.80
CA VAL A 4 -17.87 2.48 2.30
C VAL A 4 -18.40 3.13 1.03
N THR A 5 -18.38 4.46 0.99
CA THR A 5 -18.83 5.22 -0.18
C THR A 5 -17.64 5.69 -1.00
N TYR A 6 -17.73 5.46 -2.31
CA TYR A 6 -16.79 5.94 -3.32
C TYR A 6 -17.36 7.20 -3.96
N ASN A 7 -16.54 8.24 -4.09
CA ASN A 7 -16.92 9.49 -4.75
C ASN A 7 -16.53 9.49 -6.24
N GLU A 8 -16.85 10.57 -6.96
CA GLU A 8 -16.51 10.69 -8.39
C GLU A 8 -15.01 10.60 -8.68
N LYS A 9 -14.16 11.12 -7.77
CA LYS A 9 -12.70 11.02 -7.88
C LYS A 9 -12.25 9.56 -7.74
N ASP A 10 -12.76 8.83 -6.75
CA ASP A 10 -12.41 7.42 -6.54
C ASP A 10 -12.77 6.59 -7.79
N ASN A 11 -13.91 6.89 -8.42
CA ASN A 11 -14.36 6.22 -9.64
C ASN A 11 -13.53 6.62 -10.87
N SER A 12 -13.19 7.91 -11.03
CA SER A 12 -12.43 8.39 -12.20
C SER A 12 -10.99 7.90 -12.21
N GLU A 13 -10.38 7.70 -11.04
CA GLU A 13 -9.03 7.14 -10.90
C GLU A 13 -8.95 5.66 -11.29
N THR A 14 -10.08 4.95 -11.37
CA THR A 14 -10.10 3.50 -11.65
C THR A 14 -9.51 3.16 -13.02
N SER A 15 -9.75 4.00 -14.04
CA SER A 15 -9.22 3.81 -15.39
C SER A 15 -7.70 3.98 -15.45
N GLU A 16 -7.17 4.98 -14.72
CA GLU A 16 -5.74 5.23 -14.61
C GLU A 16 -5.05 4.07 -13.85
N LEU A 17 -5.60 3.68 -12.71
CA LEU A 17 -5.14 2.53 -11.92
C LEU A 17 -5.14 1.24 -12.72
N ALA A 18 -6.18 0.99 -13.54
CA ALA A 18 -6.20 -0.18 -14.42
C ALA A 18 -5.07 -0.15 -15.46
N GLY A 19 -4.65 1.03 -15.91
CA GLY A 19 -3.46 1.21 -16.74
C GLY A 19 -2.17 0.88 -15.97
N LEU A 20 -2.04 1.40 -14.75
CA LEU A 20 -0.88 1.14 -13.88
C LEU A 20 -0.76 -0.34 -13.49
N ILE A 21 -1.87 -1.02 -13.20
CA ILE A 21 -1.89 -2.45 -12.87
C ILE A 21 -1.39 -3.29 -14.05
N ARG A 22 -1.85 -2.98 -15.28
CA ARG A 22 -1.34 -3.66 -16.48
C ARG A 22 0.15 -3.42 -16.67
N LYS A 23 0.61 -2.19 -16.42
CA LYS A 23 2.02 -1.81 -16.52
C LYS A 23 2.90 -2.59 -15.54
N ILE A 24 2.51 -2.69 -14.26
CA ILE A 24 3.29 -3.42 -13.25
C ILE A 24 3.26 -4.95 -13.44
N ASP A 25 2.28 -5.48 -14.16
CA ASP A 25 2.21 -6.92 -14.46
C ASP A 25 3.19 -7.33 -15.56
N THR A 26 3.65 -6.38 -16.37
CA THR A 26 4.54 -6.62 -17.52
C THR A 26 5.90 -5.93 -17.35
N LEU A 27 6.38 -5.80 -16.11
CA LEU A 27 7.66 -5.13 -15.84
C LEU A 27 8.83 -5.93 -16.39
N ASP A 28 9.72 -5.25 -17.10
CA ASP A 28 11.03 -5.77 -17.46
C ASP A 28 12.11 -5.28 -16.47
N ALA A 29 13.30 -5.89 -16.55
CA ALA A 29 14.42 -5.56 -15.67
C ALA A 29 14.89 -4.11 -15.83
N GLN A 30 14.82 -3.53 -17.04
CA GLN A 30 15.24 -2.14 -17.28
C GLN A 30 14.31 -1.18 -16.55
N TYR A 31 13.01 -1.44 -16.59
CA TYR A 31 12.01 -0.68 -15.87
C TYR A 31 12.23 -0.79 -14.36
N VAL A 32 12.40 -2.01 -13.84
CA VAL A 32 12.63 -2.25 -12.41
C VAL A 32 13.85 -1.47 -11.91
N ASN A 33 14.95 -1.46 -12.67
CA ASN A 33 16.14 -0.70 -12.31
C ASN A 33 15.84 0.81 -12.31
N ARG A 34 15.27 1.33 -13.39
CA ARG A 34 14.96 2.76 -13.53
C ARG A 34 14.02 3.26 -12.43
N ILE A 35 12.96 2.50 -12.15
CA ILE A 35 11.97 2.89 -11.12
C ILE A 35 12.57 2.80 -9.72
N SER A 36 13.43 1.81 -9.46
CA SER A 36 14.12 1.66 -8.18
C SER A 36 15.11 2.80 -7.94
N GLU A 37 15.87 3.22 -8.96
CA GLU A 37 16.76 4.38 -8.89
C GLU A 37 15.99 5.68 -8.61
N GLU A 38 14.85 5.85 -9.29
CA GLU A 38 13.96 7.00 -9.09
C GLU A 38 13.42 7.04 -7.65
N ILE A 39 12.90 5.91 -7.17
CA ILE A 39 12.41 5.79 -5.79
C ILE A 39 13.56 6.04 -4.81
N PHE A 40 14.74 5.46 -5.03
CA PHE A 40 15.88 5.64 -4.13
C PHE A 40 16.26 7.12 -3.98
N LYS A 41 16.23 7.87 -5.09
CA LYS A 41 16.52 9.31 -5.09
C LYS A 41 15.49 10.11 -4.29
N HIS A 42 14.21 9.81 -4.48
CA HIS A 42 13.10 10.63 -3.98
C HIS A 42 12.51 10.14 -2.65
N GLN A 43 12.37 8.84 -2.45
CA GLN A 43 11.81 8.18 -1.27
C GLN A 43 12.68 6.98 -0.85
N PRO A 44 13.94 7.19 -0.41
CA PRO A 44 14.87 6.11 -0.08
C PRO A 44 14.33 5.19 1.02
N PHE A 45 13.67 5.73 2.04
CA PHE A 45 13.11 4.92 3.13
C PHE A 45 12.02 3.94 2.63
N PHE A 46 11.19 4.36 1.67
CA PHE A 46 10.19 3.49 1.04
C PHE A 46 10.84 2.28 0.36
N LEU A 47 11.93 2.49 -0.38
CA LEU A 47 12.68 1.39 -1.00
C LEU A 47 13.40 0.53 0.04
N THR A 48 13.99 1.13 1.08
CA THR A 48 14.67 0.36 2.13
C THR A 48 13.73 -0.61 2.84
N VAL A 49 12.49 -0.19 3.14
CA VAL A 49 11.49 -1.08 3.75
C VAL A 49 11.13 -2.23 2.81
N LEU A 50 10.90 -1.96 1.52
CA LEU A 50 10.68 -3.01 0.51
C LEU A 50 11.81 -4.03 0.50
N LEU A 51 13.06 -3.57 0.47
CA LEU A 51 14.24 -4.42 0.45
C LEU A 51 14.44 -5.16 1.77
N GLY A 52 13.93 -4.64 2.89
CA GLY A 52 13.97 -5.28 4.20
C GLY A 52 13.21 -6.60 4.22
N TYR A 53 12.04 -6.67 3.58
CA TYR A 53 11.20 -7.88 3.59
C TYR A 53 11.86 -9.11 2.98
N ARG A 54 12.90 -8.94 2.13
CA ARG A 54 13.62 -10.05 1.49
C ARG A 54 14.17 -11.09 2.47
N ALA A 55 14.36 -10.71 3.74
CA ALA A 55 14.84 -11.61 4.78
C ALA A 55 13.78 -12.61 5.23
N ASP A 56 12.49 -12.25 5.08
CA ASP A 56 11.37 -12.94 5.70
C ASP A 56 10.43 -13.62 4.68
N ILE A 57 10.56 -13.31 3.38
CA ILE A 57 9.70 -13.82 2.31
C ILE A 57 10.49 -14.45 1.15
N SER A 58 9.84 -15.33 0.40
CA SER A 58 10.39 -15.96 -0.80
C SER A 58 10.64 -14.96 -1.95
N PRO A 59 11.51 -15.28 -2.92
CA PRO A 59 11.72 -14.43 -4.09
C PRO A 59 10.45 -14.14 -4.89
N GLN A 60 9.55 -15.12 -5.03
CA GLN A 60 8.29 -14.97 -5.75
C GLN A 60 7.33 -14.03 -5.02
N GLU A 61 7.26 -14.13 -3.70
CA GLU A 61 6.49 -13.20 -2.87
C GLU A 61 7.08 -11.79 -2.98
N LEU A 62 8.40 -11.66 -2.86
CA LEU A 62 9.08 -10.38 -3.01
C LEU A 62 8.79 -9.73 -4.36
N GLU A 63 8.79 -10.49 -5.45
CA GLU A 63 8.45 -9.97 -6.77
C GLU A 63 7.03 -9.36 -6.80
N GLU A 64 6.04 -10.03 -6.20
CA GLU A 64 4.68 -9.50 -6.14
C GLU A 64 4.57 -8.28 -5.20
N ILE A 65 5.30 -8.26 -4.08
CA ILE A 65 5.37 -7.09 -3.20
C ILE A 65 6.05 -5.91 -3.90
N MET A 66 7.12 -6.15 -4.67
CA MET A 66 7.79 -5.12 -5.47
C MET A 66 6.81 -4.48 -6.47
N LYS A 67 5.99 -5.28 -7.17
CA LYS A 67 4.96 -4.76 -8.09
C LYS A 67 3.96 -3.86 -7.36
N ILE A 68 3.57 -4.21 -6.13
CA ILE A 68 2.69 -3.37 -5.30
C ILE A 68 3.38 -2.06 -4.90
N TYR A 69 4.64 -2.10 -4.48
CA TYR A 69 5.39 -0.89 -4.14
C TYR A 69 5.54 0.03 -5.35
N PHE A 70 5.78 -0.53 -6.54
CA PHE A 70 5.85 0.24 -7.78
C PHE A 70 4.49 0.79 -8.21
N LEU A 71 3.39 0.08 -7.96
CA LEU A 71 2.03 0.61 -8.17
C LEU A 71 1.80 1.87 -7.32
N ILE A 72 2.13 1.80 -6.04
CA ILE A 72 1.97 2.91 -5.10
C ILE A 72 2.83 4.09 -5.54
N TRP A 73 4.10 3.84 -5.89
CA TRP A 73 4.97 4.88 -6.41
C TRP A 73 4.40 5.51 -7.68
N GLU A 74 4.00 4.71 -8.66
CA GLU A 74 3.43 5.21 -9.93
C GLU A 74 2.14 6.00 -9.74
N TYR A 75 1.31 5.63 -8.76
CA TYR A 75 0.10 6.37 -8.43
C TYR A 75 0.42 7.74 -7.83
N PHE A 76 1.44 7.84 -6.96
CA PHE A 76 1.76 9.09 -6.26
C PHE A 76 2.84 9.94 -6.93
N ARG A 77 3.63 9.42 -7.89
CA ARG A 77 4.78 10.13 -8.48
C ARG A 77 4.41 11.44 -9.20
N SER A 78 3.15 11.57 -9.64
CA SER A 78 2.62 12.79 -10.26
C SER A 78 2.29 13.89 -9.24
N ASN A 79 2.27 13.58 -7.94
CA ASN A 79 2.13 14.59 -6.89
C ASN A 79 3.43 15.40 -6.76
N GLU A 80 3.37 16.69 -7.09
CA GLU A 80 4.53 17.59 -7.10
C GLU A 80 5.28 17.70 -5.77
N ASN A 81 4.62 17.41 -4.64
CA ASN A 81 5.23 17.48 -3.31
C ASN A 81 5.99 16.21 -2.94
N LEU A 82 5.60 15.05 -3.49
CA LEU A 82 6.18 13.76 -3.12
C LEU A 82 7.68 13.66 -3.47
N PRO A 83 8.16 14.17 -4.62
CA PRO A 83 9.60 14.22 -4.91
C PRO A 83 10.40 15.18 -4.02
N LYS A 84 9.72 16.15 -3.38
CA LYS A 84 10.33 17.24 -2.59
C LYS A 84 10.38 16.93 -1.10
N LYS A 85 9.40 16.18 -0.57
CA LYS A 85 9.26 15.87 0.84
C LYS A 85 9.35 14.37 1.08
N LYS A 86 10.49 13.94 1.64
CA LYS A 86 10.80 12.54 1.90
C LYS A 86 10.04 12.05 3.13
N VAL A 87 9.41 10.88 3.03
CA VAL A 87 8.85 10.18 4.17
C VAL A 87 10.00 9.74 5.07
N THR A 88 9.93 10.11 6.34
CA THR A 88 10.89 9.66 7.35
C THR A 88 10.38 8.41 8.05
N GLN A 89 11.31 7.63 8.62
CA GLN A 89 10.97 6.48 9.45
C GLN A 89 10.01 6.85 10.59
N ALA A 90 10.24 7.98 11.27
CA ALA A 90 9.37 8.43 12.36
C ALA A 90 7.93 8.72 11.90
N GLN A 91 7.75 9.28 10.70
CA GLN A 91 6.41 9.52 10.13
C GLN A 91 5.71 8.21 9.81
N PHE A 92 6.43 7.28 9.18
CA PHE A 92 5.93 5.95 8.87
C PHE A 92 5.53 5.18 10.13
N GLU A 93 6.43 5.07 11.10
CA GLU A 93 6.17 4.33 12.33
C GLU A 93 5.03 4.93 13.15
N LYS A 94 4.86 6.25 13.12
CA LYS A 94 3.71 6.89 13.77
C LYS A 94 2.39 6.40 13.18
N LEU A 95 2.29 6.34 11.84
CA LEU A 95 1.10 5.83 11.16
C LEU A 95 0.95 4.32 11.33
N GLN A 96 2.05 3.56 11.25
CA GLN A 96 2.05 2.11 11.45
C GLN A 96 1.60 1.71 12.85
N ARG A 97 2.09 2.39 13.90
CA ARG A 97 1.62 2.20 15.28
C ARG A 97 0.14 2.55 15.43
N GLY A 98 -0.32 3.62 14.79
CA GLY A 98 -1.74 4.00 14.79
C GLY A 98 -2.62 2.92 14.16
N ASN A 99 -2.22 2.40 12.99
CA ASN A 99 -2.94 1.31 12.32
C ASN A 99 -2.90 0.02 13.15
N LYS A 100 -1.76 -0.32 13.76
CA LYS A 100 -1.65 -1.49 14.65
C LYS A 100 -2.58 -1.34 15.86
N HIS A 101 -2.56 -0.19 16.52
CA HIS A 101 -3.44 0.08 17.66
C HIS A 101 -4.91 -0.02 17.28
N MET A 102 -5.30 0.43 16.09
CA MET A 102 -6.67 0.27 15.59
C MET A 102 -7.05 -1.22 15.45
N LEU A 103 -6.14 -2.06 14.93
CA LEU A 103 -6.36 -3.51 14.82
C LEU A 103 -6.42 -4.19 16.20
N ASP A 104 -5.47 -3.87 17.09
CA ASP A 104 -5.44 -4.43 18.45
C ASP A 104 -6.74 -4.05 19.22
N TYR A 105 -7.20 -2.80 19.05
CA TYR A 105 -8.43 -2.32 19.65
C TYR A 105 -9.66 -3.02 19.08
N SER A 106 -9.72 -3.23 17.75
CA SER A 106 -10.86 -3.89 17.13
C SER A 106 -10.99 -5.35 17.56
N GLU A 107 -9.92 -6.08 17.84
CA GLU A 107 -10.01 -7.48 18.28
C GLU A 107 -10.84 -7.68 19.56
N GLY A 108 -10.85 -6.69 20.46
CA GLY A 108 -11.63 -6.73 21.71
C GLY A 108 -13.09 -6.29 21.59
N GLU A 109 -13.51 -5.81 20.41
CA GLU A 109 -14.82 -5.20 20.20
C GLU A 109 -15.84 -6.18 19.57
N PRO A 110 -17.16 -6.00 19.83
CA PRO A 110 -18.21 -6.74 19.13
C PRO A 110 -18.12 -6.57 17.60
N GLU A 111 -18.64 -7.55 16.85
CA GLU A 111 -18.59 -7.54 15.37
C GLU A 111 -19.10 -6.25 14.73
N GLU A 112 -20.25 -5.74 15.16
CA GLU A 112 -20.81 -4.48 14.64
C GLU A 112 -19.89 -3.27 14.89
N SER A 113 -19.22 -3.23 16.05
CA SER A 113 -18.24 -2.20 16.40
C SER A 113 -16.98 -2.34 15.54
N ARG A 114 -16.49 -3.56 15.29
CA ARG A 114 -15.33 -3.84 14.43
C ARG A 114 -15.57 -3.39 13.00
N GLU A 115 -16.72 -3.74 12.43
CA GLU A 115 -17.10 -3.31 11.08
C GLU A 115 -17.12 -1.78 10.96
N LYS A 116 -17.63 -1.10 11.98
CA LYS A 116 -17.65 0.36 12.02
C LYS A 116 -16.24 0.95 12.06
N ILE A 117 -15.35 0.43 12.91
CA ILE A 117 -13.95 0.88 13.01
C ILE A 117 -13.24 0.75 11.65
N TYR A 118 -13.40 -0.39 10.98
CA TYR A 118 -12.81 -0.62 9.66
C TYR A 118 -13.43 0.30 8.60
N THR A 119 -14.75 0.46 8.61
CA THR A 119 -15.46 1.34 7.67
C THR A 119 -15.01 2.78 7.83
N ASP A 120 -14.94 3.30 9.06
CA ASP A 120 -14.52 4.67 9.34
C ASP A 120 -13.05 4.88 8.91
N THR A 121 -12.18 3.90 9.17
CA THR A 121 -10.77 3.94 8.72
C THR A 121 -10.68 4.00 7.20
N MET A 122 -11.41 3.13 6.49
CA MET A 122 -11.43 3.10 5.02
C MET A 122 -12.07 4.36 4.42
N GLN A 123 -13.09 4.91 5.06
CA GLN A 123 -13.79 6.10 4.58
C GLN A 123 -12.89 7.35 4.62
N ASN A 124 -11.96 7.41 5.57
CA ASN A 124 -11.02 8.51 5.77
C ASN A 124 -9.77 8.42 4.89
N LEU A 125 -9.52 7.29 4.23
CA LEU A 125 -8.43 7.14 3.28
C LEU A 125 -8.72 7.97 2.02
N LYS A 126 -7.76 8.77 1.53
CA LYS A 126 -7.97 9.59 0.33
C LYS A 126 -7.79 8.78 -0.96
N SER A 127 -6.99 7.72 -0.93
CA SER A 127 -6.63 6.86 -2.05
C SER A 127 -7.27 5.47 -1.90
N LYS A 128 -8.60 5.44 -1.74
CA LYS A 128 -9.38 4.20 -1.54
C LYS A 128 -9.29 3.26 -2.73
N SER A 129 -9.32 3.82 -3.93
CA SER A 129 -9.19 3.10 -5.21
C SER A 129 -7.85 2.33 -5.29
N LEU A 130 -6.75 2.98 -4.91
CA LEU A 130 -5.42 2.37 -4.81
C LEU A 130 -5.42 1.26 -3.76
N TRP A 131 -5.93 1.52 -2.55
CA TRP A 131 -5.94 0.51 -1.49
C TRP A 131 -6.81 -0.70 -1.84
N ALA A 132 -7.97 -0.48 -2.46
CA ALA A 132 -8.81 -1.55 -2.99
C ALA A 132 -8.07 -2.39 -4.04
N SER A 133 -7.26 -1.75 -4.89
CA SER A 133 -6.42 -2.44 -5.88
C SER A 133 -5.33 -3.30 -5.22
N VAL A 134 -4.72 -2.81 -4.14
CA VAL A 134 -3.77 -3.60 -3.33
C VAL A 134 -4.45 -4.82 -2.73
N LEU A 135 -5.58 -4.64 -2.04
CA LEU A 135 -6.34 -5.74 -1.44
C LEU A 135 -6.82 -6.75 -2.49
N PHE A 136 -7.30 -6.27 -3.64
CA PHE A 136 -7.66 -7.12 -4.76
C PHE A 136 -6.49 -8.00 -5.19
N ARG A 137 -5.28 -7.44 -5.29
CA ARG A 137 -4.09 -8.21 -5.67
C ARG A 137 -3.75 -9.30 -4.65
N TYR A 138 -3.77 -8.99 -3.36
CA TYR A 138 -3.55 -9.97 -2.29
C TYR A 138 -4.57 -11.12 -2.30
N ASN A 139 -5.81 -10.84 -2.72
CA ASN A 139 -6.89 -11.82 -2.77
C ASN A 139 -6.97 -12.60 -4.10
N ASN A 140 -6.19 -12.24 -5.12
CA ASN A 140 -6.27 -12.86 -6.45
C ASN A 140 -4.95 -13.43 -6.98
N ARG A 141 -3.79 -13.07 -6.41
CA ARG A 141 -2.49 -13.62 -6.81
C ARG A 141 -2.19 -14.87 -5.96
N PRO A 142 -2.06 -16.08 -6.55
CA PRO A 142 -1.83 -17.31 -5.78
C PRO A 142 -0.66 -17.22 -4.81
N VAL A 143 0.45 -16.57 -5.22
CA VAL A 143 1.62 -16.35 -4.37
C VAL A 143 1.27 -15.55 -3.11
N LEU A 144 0.52 -14.46 -3.25
CA LEU A 144 0.12 -13.62 -2.12
C LEU A 144 -1.02 -14.24 -1.30
N ILE A 145 -1.89 -15.04 -1.91
CA ILE A 145 -2.93 -15.79 -1.19
C ILE A 145 -2.27 -16.80 -0.24
N ASN A 146 -1.24 -17.51 -0.71
CA ASN A 146 -0.57 -18.56 0.04
C ASN A 146 0.59 -18.06 0.94
N MET A 147 0.90 -16.76 0.89
CA MET A 147 1.89 -16.15 1.78
C MET A 147 1.52 -16.36 3.24
N ASP A 148 2.56 -16.57 4.07
CA ASP A 148 2.43 -16.68 5.52
C ASP A 148 1.59 -15.54 6.10
N ARG A 149 0.72 -15.87 7.05
CA ARG A 149 -0.29 -14.95 7.56
C ARG A 149 0.33 -13.78 8.34
N GLU A 150 1.38 -14.03 9.11
CA GLU A 150 2.04 -13.00 9.92
C GLU A 150 2.80 -12.04 9.01
N ASN A 151 3.62 -12.56 8.11
CA ASN A 151 4.31 -11.77 7.10
C ASN A 151 3.35 -10.93 6.25
N LYS A 152 2.25 -11.54 5.80
CA LYS A 152 1.20 -10.84 5.04
C LYS A 152 0.61 -9.67 5.82
N GLY A 153 0.31 -9.87 7.10
CA GLY A 153 -0.22 -8.83 7.98
C GLY A 153 0.76 -7.67 8.17
N ILE A 154 2.03 -7.97 8.46
CA ILE A 154 3.10 -6.98 8.64
C ILE A 154 3.27 -6.14 7.37
N ILE A 155 3.35 -6.79 6.20
CA ILE A 155 3.57 -6.10 4.93
C ILE A 155 2.35 -5.25 4.53
N LEU A 156 1.12 -5.77 4.67
CA LEU A 156 -0.11 -5.00 4.41
C LEU A 156 -0.22 -3.77 5.29
N LEU A 157 0.11 -3.90 6.58
CA LEU A 157 0.14 -2.78 7.51
C LEU A 157 1.15 -1.72 7.08
N GLY A 158 2.35 -2.15 6.67
CA GLY A 158 3.38 -1.26 6.12
C GLY A 158 2.93 -0.56 4.84
N ILE A 159 2.29 -1.28 3.90
CA ILE A 159 1.76 -0.70 2.67
C ILE A 159 0.71 0.38 2.98
N LEU A 160 -0.26 0.10 3.85
CA LEU A 160 -1.29 1.06 4.23
C LEU A 160 -0.66 2.32 4.84
N SER A 161 0.33 2.15 5.72
CA SER A 161 1.05 3.27 6.34
C SER A 161 1.79 4.13 5.32
N PHE A 162 2.40 3.54 4.28
CA PHE A 162 3.02 4.32 3.22
C PHE A 162 2.03 5.09 2.37
N ILE A 163 0.89 4.49 2.02
CA ILE A 163 -0.20 5.19 1.31
C ILE A 163 -0.62 6.41 2.13
N GLN A 164 -0.88 6.23 3.43
CA GLN A 164 -1.23 7.34 4.33
C GLN A 164 -0.10 8.38 4.45
N CYS A 165 1.18 7.97 4.49
CA CYS A 165 2.30 8.90 4.47
C CYS A 165 2.28 9.76 3.20
N PHE A 166 2.05 9.16 2.04
CA PHE A 166 2.05 9.83 0.75
C PHE A 166 0.84 10.77 0.57
N GLU A 167 -0.32 10.44 1.16
CA GLU A 167 -1.51 11.31 1.21
C GLU A 167 -1.34 12.61 2.03
N THR A 168 -0.28 12.70 2.84
CA THR A 168 0.04 13.84 3.71
C THR A 168 1.21 14.69 3.20
N GLN A 169 1.76 14.38 2.02
CA GLN A 169 2.82 15.16 1.39
C GLN A 169 2.27 16.31 0.56
#